data_AF-A0A382F9H8-F1
#
_entry.id   AF-A0A382F9H8-F1
#
_cell.length_a   1.000
_cell.length_b   1.000
_cell.length_c   1.000
_cell.angle_alpha   90.00
_cell.angle_beta   90.00
_cell.angle_gamma   90.00
#
_symmetry.space_group_name_H-M   'P 1'
#
loop_
_entity.id
_entity.type
_entity.pdbx_description
1 polymer ?
#
loop_
_entity_poly.entity_id
_entity_poly.type
_entity_poly.pdbx_seq_one_letter_code
_entity_poly.pdbx_strand_id
1 'polypeptide(L)' 'MGHPLADGALRAVVDSVTRYEGDMLLLVGDVFDHARVPDSVLESFIEEIGRLPQPAVLLPGNHDLYDDNSLYQRDVFK' A
#
# COMPACT_ATOMS: atom_id res chain seq x y z
N MET A 1 2.37 -7.85 -3.89
CA MET A 1 3.77 -7.36 -3.85
C MET A 1 4.74 -8.47 -3.50
N GLY A 2 5.03 -9.33 -4.47
CA GLY A 2 6.13 -10.30 -4.41
C GLY A 2 6.71 -10.50 -5.81
N HIS A 3 6.47 -9.54 -6.69
CA HIS A 3 6.68 -9.62 -8.13
C HIS A 3 7.18 -8.25 -8.62
N PRO A 4 8.35 -8.17 -9.29
CA PRO A 4 9.00 -6.88 -9.63
C PRO A 4 8.13 -5.87 -10.40
N LEU A 5 7.14 -6.36 -11.14
CA LEU A 5 6.18 -5.50 -11.87
C LEU A 5 5.22 -4.75 -10.93
N ALA A 6 4.82 -5.34 -9.81
CA ALA A 6 3.92 -4.71 -8.85
C ALA A 6 4.61 -3.54 -8.14
N ASP A 7 5.88 -3.73 -7.76
CA ASP A 7 6.68 -2.71 -7.07
C ASP A 7 6.93 -1.51 -8.01
N GLY A 8 7.23 -1.77 -9.28
CA GLY A 8 7.36 -0.74 -10.31
C GLY A 8 6.05 0.05 -10.53
N ALA A 9 4.90 -0.63 -10.51
CA ALA A 9 3.60 0.00 -10.66
C ALA A 9 3.26 0.90 -9.46
N LEU A 10 3.47 0.42 -8.22
CA LEU A 10 3.28 1.21 -7.01
C LEU A 10 4.13 2.47 -7.04
N ARG A 11 5.43 2.33 -7.37
CA ARG A 11 6.35 3.46 -7.46
C ARG A 11 5.88 4.50 -8.48
N ALA A 12 5.39 4.06 -9.64
CA ALA A 12 4.86 4.97 -10.65
C ALA A 12 3.62 5.74 -10.16
N VAL A 13 2.74 5.09 -9.40
CA VAL A 13 1.57 5.74 -8.79
C VAL A 13 2.00 6.77 -7.75
N VAL A 14 2.92 6.40 -6.85
CA VAL A 14 3.51 7.29 -5.85
C VAL A 14 4.15 8.50 -6.53
N ASP A 15 5.04 8.29 -7.50
CA ASP A 15 5.74 9.38 -8.19
C ASP A 15 4.76 10.30 -8.94
N SER A 16 3.61 9.77 -9.39
CA SER A 16 2.58 10.56 -10.08
C SER A 16 1.92 11.59 -9.15
N VAL A 17 1.71 11.28 -7.88
CA VAL A 17 1.10 12.23 -6.92
C VAL A 17 1.95 13.50 -6.83
N THR A 18 3.25 13.34 -6.61
CA THR A 18 4.19 14.48 -6.58
C THR A 18 4.28 15.18 -7.93
N ARG A 19 4.37 14.41 -9.03
CA ARG A 19 4.53 14.96 -10.39
C ARG A 19 3.35 15.82 -10.83
N TYR A 20 2.14 15.46 -10.43
CA TYR A 20 0.91 16.13 -10.82
C TYR A 20 0.34 17.03 -9.72
N GLU A 21 1.13 17.32 -8.68
CA GLU A 21 0.72 18.16 -7.55
C GLU A 21 -0.58 17.68 -6.90
N GLY A 22 -0.76 16.36 -6.81
CA GLY A 22 -1.92 15.76 -6.14
C GLY A 22 -1.89 16.07 -4.64
N ASP A 23 -3.05 16.37 -4.07
CA ASP A 23 -3.19 16.67 -2.64
C ASP A 23 -3.12 15.43 -1.75
N MET A 24 -3.40 14.24 -2.30
CA MET A 24 -3.50 12.98 -1.56
C MET A 24 -3.38 11.77 -2.50
N LEU A 25 -2.89 10.64 -1.98
CA LEU A 25 -3.03 9.33 -2.60
C LEU A 25 -4.21 8.57 -1.97
N LEU A 26 -5.14 8.07 -2.79
CA LEU A 26 -6.22 7.19 -2.34
C LEU A 26 -6.10 5.83 -3.03
N LEU A 27 -5.82 4.78 -2.25
CA LEU A 27 -5.79 3.39 -2.69
C LEU A 27 -7.07 2.68 -2.23
N VAL A 28 -7.89 2.23 -3.18
CA VAL A 28 -9.27 1.78 -2.92
C VAL A 28 -9.39 0.26 -3.03
N GLY A 29 -8.75 -0.46 -2.11
CA GLY A 29 -8.86 -1.92 -1.97
C GLY A 29 -7.98 -2.74 -2.91
N ASP A 30 -7.88 -4.03 -2.59
CA ASP A 30 -7.16 -5.07 -3.33
C ASP A 30 -5.70 -4.71 -3.62
N VAL A 31 -5.04 -4.02 -2.68
CA VAL A 31 -3.61 -3.68 -2.78
C VAL A 31 -2.74 -4.92 -2.53
N PHE A 32 -3.25 -5.85 -1.72
CA PHE A 32 -2.59 -7.12 -1.42
C PHE A 32 -3.43 -8.30 -1.88
N ASP A 33 -2.80 -9.25 -2.60
CA ASP A 33 -3.50 -10.37 -3.23
C ASP A 33 -4.22 -11.31 -2.25
N HIS A 34 -3.76 -11.37 -0.99
CA HIS A 34 -4.30 -12.23 0.08
C HIS A 34 -3.71 -11.84 1.45
N ALA A 35 -4.35 -12.24 2.55
CA ALA A 35 -3.91 -11.92 3.92
C ALA A 35 -2.54 -12.50 4.34
N ARG A 36 -1.97 -13.50 3.62
CA ARG A 36 -0.68 -14.14 3.97
C ARG A 36 0.51 -13.48 3.25
N VAL A 37 0.61 -12.16 3.33
CA VAL A 37 1.77 -11.41 2.85
C VAL A 37 2.90 -11.44 3.90
N PRO A 38 4.18 -11.64 3.56
CA PRO A 38 5.29 -11.50 4.51
C PRO A 38 5.42 -10.05 5.04
N ASP A 39 5.87 -9.86 6.29
CA ASP A 39 6.06 -8.49 6.85
C ASP A 39 7.01 -7.65 5.98
N SER A 40 8.08 -8.25 5.44
CA SER A 40 9.05 -7.56 4.58
C SER A 40 8.41 -6.88 3.36
N VAL A 41 7.32 -7.44 2.85
CA VAL A 41 6.56 -6.86 1.73
C VAL A 41 5.73 -5.67 2.20
N LEU A 42 5.13 -5.77 3.38
CA LEU A 42 4.37 -4.68 3.98
C LEU A 42 5.30 -3.52 4.35
N GLU A 43 6.49 -3.82 4.86
CA GLU A 43 7.55 -2.83 5.12
C GLU A 43 7.95 -2.11 3.83
N SER A 44 8.25 -2.85 2.75
CA SER A 44 8.57 -2.23 1.44
C SER A 44 7.43 -1.37 0.91
N PHE A 45 6.18 -1.79 1.09
CA PHE A 45 5.02 -0.99 0.73
C PHE A 45 4.96 0.33 1.52
N ILE A 46 5.14 0.27 2.84
CA ILE A 46 5.10 1.45 3.72
C ILE A 46 6.28 2.37 3.42
N GLU A 47 7.47 1.83 3.16
CA GLU A 47 8.64 2.62 2.76
C GLU A 47 8.38 3.39 1.46
N GLU A 48 7.79 2.74 0.45
CA GLU A 48 7.45 3.40 -0.82
C GLU A 48 6.37 4.47 -0.66
N ILE A 49 5.30 4.18 0.08
CA ILE A 49 4.24 5.15 0.39
C ILE A 49 4.81 6.32 1.21
N GLY A 50 5.71 6.05 2.16
CA GLY A 50 6.36 7.04 3.02
C GLY A 50 7.25 8.03 2.29
N ARG A 51 7.55 7.81 1.00
CA ARG A 51 8.20 8.81 0.15
C ARG A 51 7.28 9.99 -0.19
N LEU A 52 5.97 9.84 -0.04
CA LEU A 52 5.00 10.91 -0.28
C LEU A 52 4.97 11.91 0.87
N PRO A 53 5.15 13.21 0.60
CA PRO A 53 4.89 14.24 1.61
C PRO A 53 3.38 14.47 1.83
N GLN A 54 2.53 14.09 0.85
CA GLN A 54 1.08 14.16 0.96
C GLN A 54 0.50 12.98 1.74
N PRO A 55 -0.68 13.12 2.34
CA PRO A 55 -1.37 12.00 2.97
C PRO A 55 -1.64 10.87 1.97
N ALA A 56 -1.54 9.63 2.45
CA ALA A 56 -1.99 8.45 1.75
C ALA A 56 -3.09 7.76 2.55
N VAL A 57 -4.20 7.46 1.89
CA VAL A 57 -5.34 6.74 2.46
C VAL A 57 -5.44 5.39 1.78
N LEU A 58 -5.39 4.33 2.58
CA LEU A 58 -5.54 2.96 2.13
C LEU A 58 -6.86 2.40 2.65
N LEU A 59 -7.73 1.97 1.74
CA LEU A 59 -9.00 1.32 2.05
C LEU A 59 -8.88 -0.18 1.79
N PRO A 60 -9.52 -1.03 2.61
CA PRO A 60 -9.59 -2.48 2.38
C PRO A 60 -10.50 -2.80 1.19
N GLY A 61 -10.16 -3.87 0.47
CA GLY A 61 -10.92 -4.49 -0.60
C GLY A 61 -11.37 -5.90 -0.24
N ASN A 62 -11.62 -6.72 -1.26
CA ASN A 62 -12.09 -8.09 -1.11
C ASN A 62 -10.94 -9.07 -0.79
N HIS A 63 -9.74 -8.78 -1.27
CA HIS A 63 -8.54 -9.62 -1.12
C HIS A 63 -7.75 -9.28 0.16
N ASP A 64 -7.83 -8.02 0.59
CA ASP A 64 -7.27 -7.45 1.81
C ASP A 64 -8.40 -7.04 2.77
N LEU A 65 -9.20 -8.02 3.20
CA LEU A 65 -10.33 -7.78 4.11
C LEU A 65 -9.89 -7.17 5.45
N TYR A 66 -10.71 -6.28 5.99
CA TYR A 66 -10.57 -5.72 7.33
C TYR A 66 -11.42 -6.52 8.33
N ASP A 67 -10.93 -7.69 8.74
CA ASP A 67 -11.46 -8.52 9.82
C ASP A 67 -10.50 -8.60 11.02
N ASP A 68 -10.86 -9.38 12.05
CA ASP A 68 -10.06 -9.54 13.28
C ASP A 68 -8.65 -10.11 13.05
N ASN A 69 -8.41 -10.76 11.91
CA ASN A 69 -7.11 -11.31 11.51
C ASN A 69 -6.51 -10.57 10.31
N SER A 70 -6.99 -9.36 10.03
CA SER A 70 -6.56 -8.57 8.89
C SER A 70 -5.07 -8.24 8.93
N LEU A 71 -4.45 -8.16 7.75
CA LEU A 71 -3.09 -7.65 7.61
C LEU A 71 -2.93 -6.24 8.19
N TYR A 72 -4.00 -5.43 8.23
CA TYR A 72 -3.97 -4.07 8.78
C TYR A 72 -3.88 -4.03 10.31
N GLN A 73 -4.04 -5.15 11.01
CA GLN A 73 -3.88 -5.25 12.47
C GLN A 73 -2.44 -5.60 12.90
N ARG A 74 -1.56 -5.85 11.93
CA ARG A 74 -0.16 -6.22 12.16
C ARG A 74 0.67 -5.02 12.61
N ASP A 75 1.74 -5.28 13.35
CA ASP A 75 2.58 -4.24 13.96
C ASP A 75 3.26 -3.32 12.93
N VAL A 76 3.47 -3.80 11.71
CA VAL A 76 4.00 -3.00 10.60
C VAL A 76 3.11 -1.80 10.24
N PHE A 77 1.80 -1.85 10.53
CA PHE A 77 0.86 -0.74 10.28
C PHE A 77 0.58 0.14 11.52
N LYS A 78 1.23 -0.12 12.65
CA LYS A 78 1.05 0.64 13.91
C LYS A 78 2.17 1.65 14.12
#